data_AF-A0A6C0CDJ0-F1
#
_entry.id   AF-A0A6C0CDJ0-F1
#
_cell.length_a   1.000
_cell.length_b   1.000
_cell.length_c   1.000
_cell.angle_alpha   90.00
_cell.angle_beta   90.00
_cell.angle_gamma   90.00
#
_symmetry.space_group_name_H-M   'P 1'
#
loop_
_entity.id
_entity.type
_entity.pdbx_description
1 polymer ?
#
loop_
_entity_poly.entity_id
_entity_poly.type
_entity_poly.pdbx_seq_one_letter_code
_entity_poly.pdbx_strand_id
1 'polypeptide(L)' 'MCNTHIYNFVASFFSFCLSRIEKYNKECEEKEMTEKLLNENPYYLLD' A
#
# COMPACT_ATOMS: atom_id res chain seq x y z
N MET A 1 -1.57 -15.81 -32.76
CA MET A 1 -1.72 -15.77 -31.29
C MET A 1 -1.55 -14.33 -30.76
N CYS A 2 -2.49 -13.42 -31.05
CA CYS A 2 -2.43 -12.03 -30.58
C CYS A 2 -3.00 -11.88 -29.16
N ASN A 3 -4.05 -12.67 -28.85
CA ASN A 3 -4.75 -12.58 -27.56
C ASN A 3 -3.90 -12.96 -26.35
N THR A 4 -2.95 -13.90 -26.48
CA THR A 4 -2.08 -14.32 -25.37
C THR A 4 -1.24 -13.17 -24.82
N HIS A 5 -0.72 -12.30 -25.69
CA HIS A 5 0.05 -11.13 -25.26
C HIS A 5 -0.82 -10.09 -24.55
N ILE A 6 -2.06 -9.90 -25.03
CA ILE A 6 -3.03 -9.01 -24.40
C ILE A 6 -3.42 -9.54 -23.01
N TYR A 7 -3.69 -10.84 -22.87
CA TYR A 7 -4.00 -11.44 -21.58
C TYR A 7 -2.85 -11.30 -20.58
N ASN A 8 -1.61 -11.56 -21.02
CA ASN A 8 -0.44 -11.41 -20.16
C ASN A 8 -0.24 -9.95 -19.74
N PHE A 9 -0.39 -9.00 -20.66
CA PHE A 9 -0.30 -7.57 -20.35
C PHE A 9 -1.35 -7.16 -19.30
N VAL A 10 -2.62 -7.53 -19.52
CA VAL A 10 -3.72 -7.20 -18.63
C VAL A 10 -3.48 -7.81 -17.24
N ALA A 11 -3.07 -9.08 -17.16
CA ALA A 11 -2.75 -9.72 -15.90
C ALA A 11 -1.60 -9.01 -15.16
N SER A 12 -0.50 -8.68 -15.85
CA SER A 12 0.61 -7.94 -15.25
C SER A 12 0.21 -6.54 -14.79
N PHE A 13 -0.64 -5.85 -15.55
CA PHE A 13 -1.16 -4.54 -15.18
C PHE A 13 -2.00 -4.59 -13.90
N PHE A 14 -2.93 -5.55 -13.80
CA PHE A 14 -3.74 -5.71 -12.59
C PHE A 14 -2.90 -6.06 -11.37
N SER A 15 -1.92 -6.97 -11.51
CA SER A 15 -0.99 -7.29 -10.42
C SER A 15 -0.18 -6.07 -9.96
N PHE A 16 0.26 -5.23 -10.90
CA PHE A 16 0.94 -3.98 -10.57
C PHE A 16 0.04 -3.01 -9.80
N CYS A 17 -1.21 -2.83 -10.26
CA CYS A 17 -2.18 -1.98 -9.58
C CYS A 17 -2.49 -2.48 -8.16
N LEU A 18 -2.71 -3.79 -7.99
CA LEU A 18 -2.96 -4.39 -6.68
C LEU A 18 -1.80 -4.16 -5.71
N SER A 19 -0.57 -4.41 -6.15
CA SER A 19 0.63 -4.16 -5.34
C SER A 19 0.76 -2.69 -4.92
N ARG A 20 0.38 -1.75 -5.79
CA ARG A 20 0.37 -0.33 -5.45
C ARG A 20 -0.70 0.01 -4.42
N ILE A 21 -1.91 -0.53 -4.56
CA ILE A 21 -3.00 -0.32 -3.58
C ILE A 21 -2.62 -0.89 -2.21
N GLU A 22 -2.07 -2.10 -2.16
CA GLU A 22 -1.59 -2.71 -0.90
C GLU A 22 -0.54 -1.84 -0.22
N LYS A 23 0.42 -1.31 -0.99
CA LYS A 23 1.42 -0.38 -0.47
C LYS A 23 0.78 0.88 0.12
N TYR A 24 -0.15 1.51 -0.60
CA TYR A 24 -0.82 2.72 -0.12
C TYR A 24 -1.66 2.47 1.13
N ASN A 25 -2.36 1.34 1.20
CA ASN A 25 -3.13 0.96 2.38
C ASN A 25 -2.21 0.79 3.59
N LYS A 26 -1.09 0.09 3.43
CA LYS A 26 -0.11 -0.08 4.50
C LYS A 26 0.46 1.25 4.99
N GLU A 27 0.84 2.14 4.07
CA GLU A 27 1.31 3.49 4.43
C GLU A 27 0.24 4.32 5.15
N CYS A 28 -1.05 4.11 4.84
CA CYS A 28 -2.15 4.78 5.54
C CYS A 28 -2.36 4.22 6.94
N GLU A 29 -2.34 2.89 7.10
CA GLU A 29 -2.44 2.21 8.40
C GLU A 29 -1.29 2.60 9.34
N GLU A 30 -0.06 2.67 8.81
CA GLU A 30 1.12 3.10 9.57
C GLU A 30 0.98 4.56 10.04
N LYS A 31 0.47 5.45 9.18
CA LYS A 31 0.20 6.85 9.56
C LYS A 31 -0.90 6.96 10.61
N GLU A 32 -2.02 6.26 10.44
CA GLU A 32 -3.12 6.28 11.40
C GLU A 32 -2.67 5.74 12.77
N MET A 33 -1.87 4.67 12.77
CA MET A 33 -1.29 4.12 14.00
C MET A 33 -0.32 5.11 14.67
N THR A 34 0.53 5.77 13.88
CA THR A 34 1.47 6.78 14.39
C THR A 34 0.74 7.99 14.97
N GLU A 35 -0.31 8.47 14.31
CA GLU A 35 -1.15 9.57 14.81
C GLU A 35 -1.86 9.20 16.12
N LYS A 36 -2.38 7.97 16.23
CA LYS A 36 -2.96 7.47 17.49
C LYS A 36 -1.92 7.42 18.61
N LEU A 37 -0.74 6.86 18.35
CA LEU A 37 0.36 6.80 19.32
C LEU A 37 0.82 8.19 19.77
N LEU A 38 0.93 9.16 18.86
CA LEU A 38 1.28 10.54 19.19
C LEU A 38 0.21 11.24 20.03
N ASN A 39 -1.08 10.98 19.74
CA ASN A 39 -2.19 11.55 20.50
C ASN A 39 -2.29 10.94 21.91
N GLU A 40 -2.02 9.65 22.06
CA GLU A 40 -2.08 8.95 23.36
C GLU A 40 -0.79 9.16 24.19
N ASN A 41 0.36 9.32 23.53
CA ASN A 41 1.64 9.57 24.17
C ASN A 41 2.52 10.51 23.31
N PRO A 42 2.45 11.85 23.54
CA PRO A 42 3.18 12.83 22.74
C PRO A 42 4.71 12.76 22.88
N TYR A 43 5.24 11.97 23.81
CA TYR A 43 6.67 11.75 24.02
C TYR A 43 7.19 10.44 23.43
N TYR A 44 6.37 9.66 22.71
CA TYR A 44 6.73 8.36 22.12
C TYR A 44 7.95 8.40 21.17
N LEU A 45 8.25 9.54 20.55
CA LEU A 45 9.40 9.69 19.63
C LEU A 45 10.72 10.08 20.32
N LEU A 46 10.74 10.20 21.65
CA LEU A 46 11.92 10.64 22.43
C LEU A 46 12.69 9.48 23.09
N ASP A 47 12.24 8.22 22.92
CA ASP A 47 12.97 7.00 23.28
C ASP A 47 13.62 6.34 22.04
#